data_AF-A0A818L6Z6-F1
#
_entry.id   AF-A0A818L6Z6-F1
#
_cell.length_a   1.000
_cell.length_b   1.000
_cell.length_c   1.000
_cell.angle_alpha   90.00
_cell.angle_beta   90.00
_cell.angle_gamma   90.00
#
_symmetry.space_group_name_H-M   'P 1'
#
loop_
_entity.id
_entity.type
_entity.pdbx_description
1 polymer ?
#
loop_
_entity_poly.entity_id
_entity_poly.type
_entity_poly.pdbx_seq_one_letter_code
_entity_poly.pdbx_strand_id
1 'polypeptide(L)'
;MVIEILSGEPIYRNGEFSGFVTSTVYDFTFGKQVCLGFVHAPSSEKITVNYIRGATYEIDIATKQLEARLNVYQSAELSPTVLLYTH
;
A
#
# COMPACT_ATOMS: atom_id res chain seq x y z
N MET A 1 -19.72 -6.30 2.90
CA MET A 1 -18.65 -6.76 3.80
C MET A 1 -17.72 -5.59 3.95
N VAL A 2 -17.70 -4.94 5.12
CA VAL A 2 -16.75 -3.85 5.39
C VAL A 2 -15.43 -4.53 5.73
N ILE A 3 -14.38 -4.21 4.97
CA ILE A 3 -13.06 -4.81 5.19
C ILE A 3 -12.24 -3.78 5.96
N GLU A 4 -12.10 -4.00 7.26
CA GLU A 4 -11.33 -3.12 8.14
C GLU A 4 -9.83 -3.45 8.01
N ILE A 5 -9.12 -2.62 7.24
CA ILE A 5 -7.65 -2.58 7.25
C ILE A 5 -7.20 -2.00 8.59
N LEU A 6 -6.30 -2.67 9.30
CA LEU A 6 -5.67 -2.16 10.51
C LEU A 6 -4.26 -1.61 10.23
N SER A 7 -3.73 -0.80 11.15
CA SER A 7 -2.30 -0.47 11.13
C SER A 7 -1.50 -1.71 11.47
N GLY A 8 -0.45 -1.99 10.69
CA GLY A 8 0.39 -3.17 10.80
C GLY A 8 0.09 -4.29 9.80
N GLU A 9 -0.94 -4.16 8.96
CA GLU A 9 -1.21 -5.17 7.92
C GLU A 9 -0.07 -5.21 6.88
N PRO A 10 0.37 -6.42 6.47
CA PRO A 10 1.47 -6.57 5.53
C PRO A 10 1.04 -6.18 4.11
N ILE A 11 1.92 -5.40 3.46
CA ILE A 11 1.80 -5.01 2.06
C ILE A 11 2.68 -5.92 1.22
N TYR A 12 2.08 -6.55 0.23
CA TYR A 12 2.76 -7.36 -0.76
C TYR A 12 2.83 -6.60 -2.09
N ARG A 13 3.98 -6.68 -2.76
CA ARG A 13 4.21 -6.18 -4.12
C ARG A 13 4.56 -7.37 -4.99
N ASN A 14 3.78 -7.65 -6.03
CA ASN A 14 3.98 -8.83 -6.88
C ASN A 14 4.11 -10.14 -6.08
N GLY A 15 3.40 -10.27 -4.96
CA GLY A 15 3.49 -11.42 -4.04
C GLY A 15 4.66 -11.39 -3.04
N GLU A 16 5.56 -10.41 -3.10
CA GLU A 16 6.67 -10.27 -2.15
C GLU A 16 6.38 -9.24 -1.06
N PHE A 17 6.70 -9.60 0.18
CA PHE A 17 6.56 -8.68 1.31
C PHE A 17 7.37 -7.39 1.08
N SER A 18 6.68 -6.26 1.15
CA SER A 18 7.22 -4.96 0.76
C SER A 18 7.04 -3.88 1.83
N GLY A 19 6.31 -4.16 2.91
CA GLY A 19 6.16 -3.21 4.01
C GLY A 19 4.90 -3.43 4.82
N PHE A 20 4.55 -2.42 5.61
CA PHE A 20 3.38 -2.45 6.48
C PHE A 20 2.53 -1.21 6.26
N VAL A 21 1.21 -1.38 6.44
CA VAL A 21 0.27 -0.28 6.56
C VAL A 21 0.58 0.48 7.85
N THR A 22 0.83 1.78 7.76
CA THR A 22 1.12 2.64 8.93
C THR A 22 -0.15 3.30 9.46
N SER A 23 -1.07 3.66 8.58
CA SER A 23 -2.30 4.36 8.96
C SER A 23 -3.43 4.01 8.01
N THR A 24 -4.65 4.00 8.55
CA THR A 24 -5.86 3.65 7.82
C THR A 24 -6.91 4.72 8.11
N VAL A 25 -7.64 5.14 7.08
CA VAL A 25 -8.69 6.15 7.17
C VAL A 25 -9.85 5.73 6.29
N TYR A 26 -11.07 5.97 6.75
CA TYR A 26 -12.24 5.83 5.90
C TYR A 26 -12.48 7.15 5.18
N ASP A 27 -12.46 7.12 3.84
CA ASP A 27 -12.75 8.32 3.05
C ASP A 27 -14.26 8.43 2.82
N PHE A 28 -14.89 9.35 3.56
CA PHE A 28 -16.32 9.61 3.47
C PHE A 28 -16.75 10.16 2.09
N THR A 29 -15.82 10.73 1.32
CA THR A 29 -16.11 11.27 -0.02
C THR A 29 -16.30 10.14 -1.03
N PHE A 30 -15.47 9.10 -0.95
CA PHE A 30 -15.51 7.97 -1.87
C PHE A 30 -16.24 6.75 -1.32
N GLY A 31 -16.60 6.76 -0.03
CA GLY A 31 -17.26 5.63 0.65
C GLY A 31 -16.39 4.37 0.67
N LYS A 32 -15.06 4.54 0.75
CA LYS A 32 -14.07 3.46 0.67
C LYS A 32 -13.03 3.61 1.77
N GLN A 33 -12.45 2.48 2.16
CA GLN A 33 -11.32 2.47 3.09
C GLN A 33 -10.02 2.75 2.34
N VAL A 34 -9.27 3.71 2.86
CA VAL A 34 -7.97 4.13 2.35
C VAL A 34 -6.92 3.78 3.40
N CYS A 35 -5.77 3.33 2.96
CA CYS A 35 -4.63 3.06 3.83
C CYS A 35 -3.35 3.65 3.26
N LEU A 36 -2.42 3.93 4.15
CA LEU A 36 -1.13 4.51 3.87
C LEU A 36 -0.06 3.58 4.40
N GLY A 37 0.98 3.35 3.61
CA GLY A 37 2.12 2.56 4.02
C GLY A 37 3.39 2.98 3.31
N PHE A 38 4.51 2.52 3.86
CA PHE A 38 5.82 2.65 3.21
C PHE A 38 6.18 1.35 2.52
N VAL A 39 6.60 1.47 1.27
CA VAL A 39 7.08 0.35 0.48
C VAL A 39 8.60 0.40 0.46
N HIS A 40 9.21 -0.71 0.86
CA HIS A 40 10.64 -0.94 0.82
C HIS A 40 10.94 -1.84 -0.38
N ALA A 41 12.05 -1.56 -1.06
CA ALA A 41 12.61 -2.50 -2.03
C ALA A 41 13.60 -3.43 -1.33
N PRO A 42 13.78 -4.67 -1.82
CA PRO A 42 14.90 -5.49 -1.41
C PRO A 42 16.21 -4.72 -1.64
N SER A 43 17.13 -4.88 -0.68
CA SER A 43 18.35 -4.11 -0.34
C SER A 43 19.24 -3.51 -1.46
N SER A 44 18.96 -3.71 -2.74
CA SER A 44 19.80 -3.27 -3.86
C SER A 44 19.06 -2.50 -4.96
N GLU A 45 17.74 -2.30 -4.85
CA GLU A 45 16.99 -1.59 -5.89
C GLU A 45 16.66 -0.15 -5.48
N LYS A 46 16.95 0.79 -6.40
CA LYS A 46 16.50 2.18 -6.27
C LYS A 46 14.99 2.24 -6.47
N ILE A 47 14.26 2.63 -5.42
CA ILE A 47 12.82 2.82 -5.51
C ILE A 47 12.53 4.03 -6.41
N THR A 48 12.23 3.76 -7.67
CA THR A 48 11.90 4.75 -8.70
C THR A 48 10.38 4.81 -8.89
N VAL A 49 9.82 5.91 -9.38
CA VAL A 49 8.38 6.00 -9.73
C VAL A 49 7.91 4.82 -10.59
N ASN A 50 8.72 4.40 -11.55
CA ASN A 50 8.43 3.25 -12.41
C ASN A 50 8.43 1.92 -11.66
N TYR A 51 9.29 1.78 -10.64
CA TYR A 51 9.32 0.60 -9.78
C TYR A 51 8.02 0.47 -8.96
N ILE A 52 7.51 1.62 -8.49
CA ILE A 52 6.27 1.67 -7.71
C ILE A 52 5.08 1.43 -8.64
N ARG A 53 4.93 2.18 -9.74
CA ARG A 53 3.78 2.07 -10.65
C ARG A 53 3.74 0.78 -11.48
N GLY A 54 4.87 0.11 -11.66
CA GLY A 54 4.99 -1.10 -12.47
C GLY A 54 4.65 -2.41 -11.75
N ALA A 55 4.06 -2.34 -10.55
CA ALA A 55 3.77 -3.51 -9.75
C ALA A 55 2.33 -3.55 -9.26
N THR A 56 1.85 -4.76 -8.97
CA THR A 56 0.58 -4.98 -8.29
C THR A 56 0.81 -4.98 -6.79
N TYR A 57 -0.11 -4.33 -6.06
CA TYR A 57 -0.06 -4.27 -4.61
C TYR A 57 -1.25 -5.01 -4.03
N GLU A 58 -0.96 -5.82 -3.03
CA GLU A 58 -1.93 -6.61 -2.32
C GLU A 58 -1.74 -6.37 -0.83
N ILE A 59 -2.85 -6.32 -0.10
CA ILE A 59 -2.83 -6.28 1.36
C ILE A 59 -3.46 -7.57 1.82
N ASP A 60 -2.77 -8.29 2.68
CA ASP A 60 -3.37 -9.43 3.37
C ASP A 60 -4.13 -8.91 4.58
N ILE A 61 -5.44 -9.16 4.61
CA ILE A 61 -6.32 -8.75 5.69
C ILE A 61 -7.03 -9.98 6.20
N ALA A 62 -6.73 -10.39 7.43
CA ALA A 62 -7.32 -11.56 8.07
C ALA A 62 -7.32 -12.80 7.14
N THR A 63 -6.18 -13.09 6.50
CA THR A 63 -5.95 -14.21 5.55
C THR A 63 -6.62 -14.05 4.18
N LYS A 64 -7.02 -12.84 3.81
CA LYS A 64 -7.54 -12.51 2.47
C LYS A 64 -6.61 -11.51 1.80
N GLN A 65 -6.01 -11.92 0.69
CA GLN A 65 -5.32 -11.00 -0.21
C GLN A 65 -6.33 -10.16 -0.98
N LEU A 66 -6.25 -8.86 -0.80
CA LEU A 66 -7.08 -7.90 -1.50
C LEU A 66 -6.21 -7.03 -2.37
N GLU A 67 -6.57 -6.97 -3.65
CA GLU A 67 -5.92 -6.09 -4.61
C GLU A 67 -6.15 -4.64 -4.17
N ALA A 68 -5.05 -3.93 -3.98
CA ALA A 68 -5.06 -2.54 -3.58
C ALA A 68 -4.61 -1.67 -4.75
N ARG A 69 -5.39 -0.63 -5.03
CA ARG A 69 -5.02 0.33 -6.07
C ARG A 69 -3.98 1.30 -5.53
N LEU A 70 -2.87 1.38 -6.26
CA LEU A 70 -1.76 2.24 -5.96
C LEU A 70 -2.06 3.70 -6.33
N ASN A 71 -1.82 4.60 -5.39
CA ASN A 71 -1.62 6.02 -5.64
C ASN A 71 -0.29 6.47 -5.02
N VAL A 72 0.57 7.10 -5.82
CA VAL A 72 1.94 7.45 -5.42
C VAL A 72 1.99 8.90 -5.03
N TYR A 73 2.34 9.16 -3.76
CA TYR A 73 2.70 10.50 -3.29
C TYR A 73 4.21 10.56 -3.10
N GLN A 74 4.89 11.34 -3.94
CA GLN A 74 6.32 11.57 -3.85
C GLN A 74 6.59 12.95 -3.26
N SER A 75 7.08 12.99 -2.02
CA SER A 75 7.69 14.19 -1.43
C SER A 75 9.21 14.10 -1.59
N ALA A 76 9.88 15.22 -1.88
CA ALA A 76 11.30 15.25 -2.23
C ALA A 76 12.25 14.79 -1.11
N GLU A 77 11.77 14.67 0.13
CA GLU A 77 12.60 14.40 1.32
C GLU A 77 12.34 13.04 2.00
N LEU A 78 11.35 12.26 1.55
CA LEU A 78 10.93 11.04 2.23
C LEU A 78 10.94 9.82 1.29
N SER A 79 11.16 8.64 1.88
CA SER A 79 10.91 7.36 1.23
C SER A 79 9.52 7.37 0.57
N PRO A 80 9.37 6.75 -0.61
CA PRO A 80 8.13 6.84 -1.36
C PRO A 80 6.96 6.28 -0.57
N THR A 81 5.95 7.13 -0.38
CA THR A 81 4.72 6.77 0.32
C THR A 81 3.72 6.20 -0.67
N VAL A 82 3.19 5.04 -0.34
CA VAL A 82 2.23 4.32 -1.17
C VAL A 82 0.87 4.39 -0.47
N LEU A 83 -0.06 5.07 -1.14
CA LEU A 83 -1.45 5.15 -0.72
C LEU A 83 -2.21 4.07 -1.45
N LEU A 84 -2.82 3.18 -0.67
CA LEU A 84 -3.50 1.98 -1.14
C LEU A 84 -4.97 2.09 -0.78
N TYR A 85 -5.86 1.81 -1.73
CA TYR A 85 -7.30 1.74 -1.47
C TYR A 85 -7.85 0.43 -2.03
N THR A 86 -8.68 -0.22 -1.23
CA THR A 86 -9.40 -1.43 -1.60
C THR A 86 -10.71 -1.06 -2.30
N HIS A 87 -11.24 -1.95 -3.15
CA HIS A 87 -12.46 -1.70 -3.91
C HIS A 87 -13.74 -1.95 -3.13
#